data_AF-A0A2D4MWG2-F1
#
_entry.id   AF-A0A2D4MWG2-F1
#
_cell.length_a   1.000
_cell.length_b   1.000
_cell.length_c   1.000
_cell.angle_alpha   90.00
_cell.angle_beta   90.00
_cell.angle_gamma   90.00
#
_symmetry.space_group_name_H-M   'P 1'
#
loop_
_entity.id
_entity.type
_entity.pdbx_description
1 polymer ?
#
loop_
_entity_poly.entity_id
_entity_poly.type
_entity_poly.pdbx_seq_one_letter_code
_entity_poly.pdbx_strand_id
1 'polypeptide(L)'
;HLQFSLAGPLQLIAQRNERSSGELSRFLAKQIWSHQDRQCILTALSQLLLDKECTLLIGRQLRPILLDLLERNAETIKSCGQINHDLHERLCVAMSKLIGDHPDVMPFALKYFK
;
A
#
# COMPACT_ATOMS: atom_id res chain seq x y z
N HIS A 1 19.17 3.82 0.88
CA HIS A 1 18.54 3.08 2.01
C HIS A 1 17.17 2.49 1.66
N LEU A 2 16.17 3.27 1.22
CA LEU A 2 14.83 2.75 0.86
C LEU A 2 14.83 1.60 -0.17
N GLN A 3 15.67 1.65 -1.20
CA GLN A 3 15.70 0.62 -2.27
C GLN A 3 16.12 -0.76 -1.77
N PHE A 4 17.22 -0.85 -1.01
CA PHE A 4 17.68 -2.12 -0.44
C PHE A 4 16.67 -2.73 0.54
N SER A 5 15.94 -1.89 1.28
CA SER A 5 14.92 -2.35 2.23
C SER A 5 13.64 -2.86 1.56
N LEU A 6 13.33 -2.39 0.34
CA LEU A 6 12.06 -2.68 -0.34
C LEU A 6 12.21 -3.71 -1.45
N ALA A 7 13.41 -3.97 -1.98
CA ALA A 7 13.60 -4.90 -3.10
C ALA A 7 13.04 -6.32 -2.83
N GLY A 8 13.36 -6.90 -1.66
CA GLY A 8 12.84 -8.22 -1.26
C GLY A 8 11.31 -8.26 -1.12
N PRO A 9 10.72 -7.37 -0.31
CA PRO A 9 9.26 -7.20 -0.22
C PRO A 9 8.58 -7.02 -1.58
N LEU A 10 9.11 -6.13 -2.43
CA LEU A 10 8.56 -5.86 -3.76
C LEU A 10 8.59 -7.10 -4.66
N GLN A 11 9.64 -7.91 -4.60
CA GLN A 11 9.72 -9.15 -5.37
C GLN A 11 8.67 -10.16 -4.93
N LEU A 12 8.45 -10.32 -3.62
CA LEU A 12 7.41 -11.21 -3.09
C LEU A 12 6.00 -10.75 -3.48
N ILE A 13 5.76 -9.44 -3.47
CA ILE A 13 4.48 -8.85 -3.88
C ILE A 13 4.26 -9.03 -5.38
N ALA A 14 5.28 -8.78 -6.21
CA ALA A 14 5.21 -8.94 -7.67
C ALA A 14 4.90 -10.39 -8.11
N GLN A 15 5.28 -11.40 -7.32
CA GLN A 15 4.95 -12.80 -7.60
C GLN A 15 3.51 -13.17 -7.25
N ARG A 16 2.84 -12.38 -6.40
CA ARG A 16 1.51 -12.68 -5.85
C ARG A 16 0.38 -11.98 -6.57
N ASN A 17 0.68 -10.94 -7.36
CA ASN A 17 -0.30 -10.20 -8.12
C ASN A 17 0.14 -10.03 -9.56
N GLU A 18 -0.43 -10.81 -10.47
CA GLU A 18 -0.11 -10.77 -11.90
C GLU A 18 -0.27 -9.38 -12.51
N ARG A 19 -1.27 -8.62 -12.05
CA ARG A 19 -1.65 -7.32 -12.60
C ARG A 19 -0.62 -6.23 -12.29
N SER A 20 0.02 -6.31 -11.13
CA SER A 20 1.06 -5.36 -10.68
C SER A 20 2.48 -5.91 -10.82
N SER A 21 2.61 -7.19 -11.16
CA SER A 21 3.90 -7.85 -11.43
C SER A 21 4.71 -7.11 -12.48
N GLY A 22 4.08 -6.68 -13.59
CA GLY A 22 4.77 -5.96 -14.66
C GLY A 22 5.33 -4.60 -14.24
N GLU A 23 4.54 -3.80 -13.50
CA GLU A 23 4.97 -2.48 -13.04
C GLU A 23 6.06 -2.57 -11.97
N LEU A 24 5.88 -3.44 -10.98
CA LEU A 24 6.85 -3.65 -9.90
C LEU A 24 8.17 -4.25 -10.42
N SER A 25 8.10 -5.19 -11.36
CA SER A 25 9.28 -5.80 -11.99
C SER A 25 10.12 -4.77 -12.75
N ARG A 26 9.48 -3.80 -13.41
CA ARG A 26 10.18 -2.69 -14.08
C ARG A 26 11.00 -1.85 -13.09
N PHE A 27 10.49 -1.63 -11.88
CA PHE A 27 11.24 -0.91 -10.85
C PHE A 27 12.35 -1.76 -10.24
N LEU A 28 12.13 -3.07 -10.05
CA LEU A 28 13.15 -4.00 -9.56
C LEU A 28 14.35 -4.11 -10.50
N ALA A 29 14.16 -3.92 -11.80
CA ALA A 29 15.25 -3.90 -12.79
C ALA A 29 16.14 -2.65 -12.73
N LYS A 30 15.72 -1.58 -12.04
CA LYS A 30 16.49 -0.33 -11.95
C LYS A 30 17.51 -0.40 -10.81
N GLN A 31 18.75 0.01 -11.10
CA GLN A 31 19.82 0.10 -10.09
C GLN A 31 19.62 1.28 -9.13
N ILE A 32 19.00 2.38 -9.58
CA ILE A 32 18.69 3.57 -8.76
C ILE A 32 17.25 4.00 -9.03
N TRP A 33 16.47 4.21 -7.97
CA TRP A 33 15.13 4.78 -8.08
C TRP A 33 15.17 6.30 -7.96
N SER A 34 14.67 6.99 -8.99
CA SER A 34 14.41 8.43 -8.97
C SER A 34 13.30 8.78 -7.96
N HIS A 35 13.11 10.07 -7.68
CA HIS A 35 11.98 10.51 -6.87
C HIS A 35 10.64 10.10 -7.49
N GLN A 36 10.51 10.24 -8.82
CA GLN A 36 9.31 9.83 -9.55
C GLN A 36 9.06 8.32 -9.43
N ASP A 37 10.11 7.50 -9.57
CA ASP A 37 9.99 6.04 -9.42
C ASP A 37 9.45 5.68 -8.03
N ARG A 38 9.97 6.33 -6.97
CA ARG A 38 9.51 6.09 -5.59
C ARG A 38 8.05 6.44 -5.42
N GLN A 39 7.58 7.56 -5.97
CA GLN A 39 6.17 7.92 -5.91
C GLN A 39 5.30 6.91 -6.67
N CYS A 40 5.70 6.48 -7.87
CA CYS A 40 4.99 5.45 -8.61
C CYS A 40 4.92 4.12 -7.84
N ILE A 41 6.02 3.70 -7.22
CA ILE A 41 6.06 2.49 -6.38
C ILE A 41 5.08 2.62 -5.21
N LEU A 42 5.11 3.74 -4.48
CA LEU A 42 4.22 3.97 -3.34
C LEU A 42 2.75 3.98 -3.75
N THR A 43 2.42 4.57 -4.91
CA THR A 43 1.06 4.52 -5.46
C THR A 43 0.63 3.11 -5.84
N ALA A 44 1.50 2.32 -6.49
CA ALA A 44 1.19 0.93 -6.82
C ALA A 44 0.98 0.09 -5.55
N LEU A 45 1.82 0.29 -4.54
CA LEU A 45 1.71 -0.39 -3.25
C LEU A 45 0.45 0.01 -2.46
N SER A 46 0.05 1.28 -2.51
CA SER A 46 -1.18 1.74 -1.84
C SER A 46 -2.42 1.13 -2.50
N GLN A 47 -2.43 1.00 -3.84
CA GLN A 47 -3.52 0.31 -4.54
C GLN A 47 -3.56 -1.18 -4.23
N LEU A 48 -2.39 -1.84 -4.15
CA LEU A 48 -2.27 -3.25 -3.78
C LEU A 48 -2.68 -3.53 -2.33
N LEU A 49 -2.46 -2.60 -1.41
CA LEU A 49 -2.93 -2.73 -0.03
C LEU A 49 -4.45 -2.95 0.04
N LEU A 50 -5.20 -2.34 -0.88
CA LEU A 50 -6.65 -2.47 -1.00
C LEU A 50 -7.10 -3.69 -1.80
N ASP A 51 -6.16 -4.48 -2.33
CA ASP A 51 -6.46 -5.74 -3.02
C ASP A 51 -6.62 -6.88 -2.01
N LYS A 52 -7.71 -7.64 -2.12
CA LYS A 52 -8.07 -8.69 -1.17
C LYS A 52 -7.00 -9.78 -1.00
N GLU A 53 -6.20 -10.02 -2.03
CA GLU A 53 -5.17 -11.07 -2.06
C GLU A 53 -3.83 -10.55 -1.52
N CYS A 54 -3.64 -9.23 -1.53
CA CYS A 54 -2.37 -8.59 -1.18
C CYS A 54 -2.37 -7.90 0.19
N THR A 55 -3.53 -7.50 0.74
CA THR A 55 -3.61 -6.71 1.99
C THR A 55 -2.69 -7.23 3.11
N LEU A 56 -2.82 -8.51 3.48
CA LEU A 56 -2.03 -9.10 4.58
C LEU A 56 -0.55 -9.25 4.23
N LEU A 57 -0.24 -9.54 2.96
CA LEU A 57 1.15 -9.62 2.50
C LEU A 57 1.82 -8.24 2.59
N ILE A 58 1.14 -7.18 2.14
CA ILE A 58 1.61 -5.80 2.25
C ILE A 58 1.82 -5.42 3.71
N GLY A 59 0.85 -5.69 4.59
CA GLY A 59 0.97 -5.40 6.02
C GLY A 59 2.23 -6.01 6.66
N ARG A 60 2.47 -7.30 6.35
CA ARG A 60 3.62 -8.04 6.89
C ARG A 60 4.96 -7.58 6.32
N GLN A 61 5.04 -7.40 5.00
CA GLN A 61 6.31 -7.12 4.32
C GLN A 61 6.70 -5.64 4.35
N LEU A 62 5.71 -4.75 4.48
CA LEU A 62 5.88 -3.30 4.38
C LEU A 62 5.48 -2.57 5.66
N ARG A 63 5.59 -3.24 6.82
CA ARG A 63 5.27 -2.68 8.14
C ARG A 63 5.83 -1.26 8.38
N PRO A 64 7.09 -0.93 8.04
CA PRO A 64 7.64 0.41 8.30
C PRO A 64 6.94 1.55 7.56
N ILE A 65 6.25 1.24 6.44
CA ILE A 65 5.57 2.22 5.60
C ILE A 65 4.05 1.97 5.52
N LEU A 66 3.52 1.03 6.33
CA LEU A 66 2.12 0.61 6.25
C LEU A 66 1.15 1.78 6.48
N LEU A 67 1.42 2.59 7.50
CA LEU A 67 0.60 3.78 7.80
C LEU A 67 0.68 4.82 6.68
N ASP A 68 1.84 4.99 6.06
CA ASP A 68 1.99 5.91 4.90
C ASP A 68 1.15 5.44 3.70
N LEU A 69 1.07 4.13 3.46
CA LEU A 69 0.24 3.56 2.40
C LEU A 69 -1.26 3.70 2.70
N LEU A 70 -1.67 3.58 3.96
CA LEU A 70 -3.04 3.82 4.39
C LEU A 70 -3.42 5.31 4.25
N GLU A 71 -2.55 6.23 4.68
CA GLU A 71 -2.78 7.68 4.57
C GLU A 71 -2.90 8.11 3.10
N ARG A 72 -2.05 7.60 2.19
CA ARG A 72 -2.16 7.87 0.74
C ARG A 72 -3.52 7.47 0.16
N ASN A 73 -4.06 6.32 0.58
CA ASN A 73 -5.41 5.92 0.17
C ASN A 73 -6.47 6.85 0.77
N ALA A 74 -6.34 7.22 2.04
CA ALA A 74 -7.25 8.16 2.69
C ALA A 74 -7.29 9.52 1.99
N GLU A 75 -6.13 10.08 1.65
CA GLU A 75 -6.00 11.32 0.86
C GLU A 75 -6.66 11.18 -0.51
N THR A 76 -6.42 10.07 -1.20
CA THR A 76 -7.04 9.80 -2.51
C THR A 76 -8.57 9.77 -2.41
N ILE A 77 -9.12 9.12 -1.38
CA ILE A 77 -10.56 9.05 -1.14
C ILE A 77 -11.16 10.42 -0.80
N LYS A 78 -10.44 11.25 -0.04
CA LYS A 78 -10.91 12.57 0.43
C LYS A 78 -10.73 13.70 -0.61
N SER A 79 -9.79 13.56 -1.55
CA SER A 79 -9.45 14.61 -2.53
C SER A 79 -10.41 14.76 -3.71
N CYS A 80 -11.29 13.80 -3.97
CA CYS A 80 -12.18 13.83 -5.14
C CYS A 80 -13.45 14.69 -4.99
N GLY A 81 -13.59 15.50 -3.93
CA GLY A 81 -14.80 16.33 -3.68
C GLY A 81 -16.08 15.53 -3.35
N GLN A 82 -16.10 14.24 -3.68
CA GLN A 82 -17.01 13.21 -3.22
C GLN A 82 -16.20 11.98 -2.79
N ILE A 83 -16.69 11.28 -1.76
CA ILE A 83 -16.06 10.06 -1.27
C ILE A 83 -16.24 8.97 -2.34
N ASN A 84 -15.12 8.42 -2.82
CA ASN A 84 -15.17 7.19 -3.59
C ASN A 84 -15.56 6.03 -2.66
N HIS A 85 -16.84 5.63 -2.69
CA HIS A 85 -17.40 4.63 -1.79
C HIS A 85 -16.74 3.24 -1.95
N ASP A 86 -16.36 2.83 -3.16
CA ASP A 86 -15.65 1.56 -3.40
C ASP A 86 -14.28 1.57 -2.71
N LEU A 87 -13.48 2.62 -2.94
CA LEU A 87 -12.17 2.74 -2.31
C LEU A 87 -12.29 2.88 -0.78
N HIS A 88 -13.30 3.60 -0.30
CA HIS A 88 -13.59 3.71 1.13
C HIS A 88 -13.90 2.34 1.75
N GLU A 89 -14.78 1.56 1.15
CA GLU A 89 -15.12 0.22 1.61
C GLU A 89 -13.88 -0.69 1.62
N ARG A 90 -13.12 -0.70 0.52
CA ARG A 90 -11.89 -1.49 0.43
C ARG A 90 -10.84 -1.08 1.47
N LEU A 91 -10.73 0.20 1.78
CA LEU A 91 -9.84 0.69 2.85
C LEU A 91 -10.33 0.23 4.22
N CYS A 92 -11.64 0.26 4.49
CA CYS A 92 -12.21 -0.25 5.75
C CYS A 92 -11.95 -1.75 5.92
N VAL A 93 -12.15 -2.54 4.85
CA VAL A 93 -11.85 -3.98 4.82
C VAL A 93 -10.35 -4.24 5.00
N ALA A 94 -9.49 -3.42 4.40
CA ALA A 94 -8.05 -3.55 4.59
C ALA A 94 -7.66 -3.30 6.05
N MET A 95 -8.14 -2.20 6.65
CA MET A 95 -7.87 -1.89 8.06
C MET A 95 -8.37 -2.98 9.00
N SER A 96 -9.59 -3.51 8.80
CA SER A 96 -10.14 -4.57 9.66
C SER A 96 -9.31 -5.85 9.64
N LYS A 97 -8.77 -6.23 8.48
CA LYS A 97 -7.84 -7.36 8.33
C LYS A 97 -6.50 -7.11 9.01
N LEU A 98 -6.03 -5.86 9.05
CA LEU A 98 -4.69 -5.52 9.54
C LEU A 98 -4.63 -5.30 11.05
N ILE A 99 -5.72 -4.83 11.68
CA ILE A 99 -5.74 -4.47 13.12
C ILE A 99 -5.25 -5.62 14.03
N GLY A 100 -5.51 -6.88 13.67
CA GLY A 100 -5.06 -8.03 14.46
C GLY A 100 -3.54 -8.23 14.48
N ASP A 101 -2.87 -7.95 13.36
CA ASP A 101 -1.42 -8.11 13.19
C ASP A 101 -0.66 -6.78 13.45
N HIS A 102 -1.36 -5.64 13.36
CA HIS A 102 -0.81 -4.28 13.36
C HIS A 102 -1.64 -3.34 14.26
N PRO A 103 -1.35 -3.24 15.56
CA PRO A 103 -2.18 -2.48 16.52
C PRO A 103 -2.18 -0.96 16.25
N ASP A 104 -1.18 -0.45 15.54
CA ASP A 104 -1.05 0.94 15.09
C ASP A 104 -2.08 1.33 14.02
N VAL A 105 -2.72 0.35 13.36
CA VAL A 105 -3.82 0.60 12.41
C VAL A 105 -5.08 1.09 13.13
N MET A 106 -5.31 0.70 14.39
CA MET A 106 -6.51 1.12 15.12
C MET A 106 -6.54 2.63 15.40
N PRO A 107 -5.48 3.27 15.95
CA PRO A 107 -5.40 4.73 16.04
C PRO A 107 -5.58 5.44 14.69
N PHE A 108 -5.01 4.88 13.61
CA PHE A 108 -5.19 5.42 12.27
C PHE A 108 -6.66 5.37 11.84
N ALA A 109 -7.33 4.22 11.99
CA ALA A 109 -8.73 4.04 11.63
C ALA A 109 -9.63 5.03 12.38
N LEU A 110 -9.41 5.20 13.69
CA LEU A 110 -10.13 6.18 14.50
C LEU A 110 -9.94 7.62 14.02
N LYS A 111 -8.76 7.98 13.52
CA LYS A 111 -8.50 9.29 12.90
C LYS A 111 -9.19 9.40 11.54
N TYR A 112 -9.19 8.32 10.75
CA TYR A 112 -9.76 8.31 9.40
C TYR A 112 -11.27 8.58 9.38
N PHE A 113 -12.01 7.98 10.33
CA PHE A 113 -13.47 8.10 10.46
C PHE A 113 -13.96 9.38 11.16
N LYS A 114 -13.05 10.19 11.71
CA LYS A 114 -13.37 11.54 12.19
C LYS A 114 -13.46 12.51 11.02
#